data_AF-A0A1G0FPA8-F1
#
_entry.id   AF-A0A1G0FPA8-F1
#
_cell.length_a   1.000
_cell.length_b   1.000
_cell.length_c   1.000
_cell.angle_alpha   90.00
_cell.angle_beta   90.00
_cell.angle_gamma   90.00
#
_symmetry.space_group_name_H-M   'P 1'
#
loop_
_entity.id
_entity.type
_entity.pdbx_description
1 polymer ?
#
loop_
_entity_poly.entity_id
_entity_poly.type
_entity_poly.pdbx_seq_one_letter_code
_entity_poly.pdbx_strand_id
1 'polypeptide(L)'
;MNTAYKTADSSPRVNSTAMYAGEAPEIVARGLRLIRSSTASESGASTGGAELRWLEEIYSLRQAERTDDAIDLLFKTMNATLVRGDFAACESALRALDLKRIDVDLMIAFLSITLPARDRLKSRAGLFAKIERLLTDLDPRRVAPLLSGLR
;
A
#
# COMPACT_ATOMS: atom_id res chain seq x y z
N MET A 1 -9.29 43.98 48.07
CA MET A 1 -9.65 42.63 48.51
C MET A 1 -8.91 41.65 47.61
N ASN A 2 -8.05 40.87 48.25
CA ASN A 2 -7.07 39.95 47.70
C ASN A 2 -7.67 38.54 47.71
N THR A 3 -7.63 37.76 46.63
CA THR A 3 -7.60 36.29 46.77
C THR A 3 -6.90 35.65 45.57
N ALA A 4 -5.69 35.19 45.86
CA ALA A 4 -4.89 34.31 45.04
C ALA A 4 -5.30 32.84 45.26
N TYR A 5 -5.27 32.04 44.20
CA TYR A 5 -5.19 30.58 44.23
C TYR A 5 -3.94 30.25 43.42
N LYS A 6 -2.79 29.76 43.92
CA LYS A 6 -2.39 28.75 44.91
C LYS A 6 -2.69 27.28 44.53
N THR A 7 -1.75 26.74 43.75
CA THR A 7 -1.02 25.45 43.88
C THR A 7 -1.76 24.10 43.98
N ALA A 8 -1.44 23.18 43.03
CA ALA A 8 -1.10 21.76 43.18
C ALA A 8 -0.78 21.22 41.76
N ASP A 9 0.43 20.83 41.37
CA ASP A 9 1.20 19.63 41.74
C ASP A 9 0.39 18.31 41.71
N SER A 10 0.52 17.54 40.63
CA SER A 10 0.72 16.08 40.66
C SER A 10 0.64 15.47 39.26
N SER A 11 1.75 14.84 38.87
CA SER A 11 1.95 14.00 37.68
C SER A 11 0.89 12.91 37.50
N PRO A 12 0.83 12.34 36.30
CA PRO A 12 0.83 10.88 36.23
C PRO A 12 1.89 10.31 35.28
N ARG A 13 2.71 9.44 35.90
CA ARG A 13 3.05 8.07 35.49
C ARG A 13 3.51 7.83 34.05
N VAL A 14 4.82 7.59 33.97
CA VAL A 14 5.51 6.59 33.14
C VAL A 14 4.59 5.46 32.65
N ASN A 15 4.48 5.31 31.34
CA ASN A 15 3.95 4.11 30.71
C ASN A 15 5.10 3.16 30.37
N SER A 16 4.90 1.93 30.82
CA SER A 16 5.73 0.74 30.68
C SER A 16 6.23 0.50 29.26
N THR A 17 7.53 0.62 29.06
CA THR A 17 8.24 0.00 27.92
C THR A 17 8.30 -1.50 28.18
N ALA A 18 7.56 -2.24 27.36
CA ALA A 18 7.52 -3.68 27.36
C ALA A 18 8.92 -4.28 27.11
N MET A 19 9.24 -5.28 27.93
CA MET A 19 10.18 -6.34 27.64
C MET A 19 9.95 -6.89 26.22
N TYR A 20 10.95 -6.81 25.36
CA TYR A 20 11.18 -7.87 24.37
C TYR A 20 12.60 -8.38 24.54
N ALA A 21 12.63 -9.65 24.93
CA ALA A 21 13.79 -10.47 25.11
C ALA A 21 14.64 -10.47 23.84
N GLY A 22 15.95 -10.38 24.03
CA GLY A 22 16.87 -10.97 23.09
C GLY A 22 16.64 -12.48 23.04
N GLU A 23 16.91 -13.05 21.86
CA GLU A 23 17.62 -14.32 21.64
C GLU A 23 17.29 -14.78 20.22
N ALA A 24 18.21 -14.48 19.30
CA ALA A 24 18.43 -15.34 18.15
C ALA A 24 19.04 -16.65 18.66
N PRO A 25 18.67 -17.79 18.07
CA PRO A 25 19.71 -18.53 17.38
C PRO A 25 19.26 -19.17 16.06
N GLU A 26 20.23 -19.23 15.15
CA GLU A 26 20.34 -20.16 14.02
C GLU A 26 19.97 -21.59 14.42
N ILE A 27 19.48 -22.39 13.45
CA ILE A 27 20.00 -23.75 13.14
C ILE A 27 19.16 -24.44 12.03
N VAL A 28 19.84 -24.70 10.91
CA VAL A 28 19.88 -25.96 10.14
C VAL A 28 18.81 -26.26 9.08
N ALA A 29 19.21 -25.91 7.85
CA ALA A 29 19.47 -26.84 6.74
C ALA A 29 18.83 -28.25 6.80
N ARG A 30 17.92 -28.52 5.86
CA ARG A 30 17.73 -29.86 5.30
C ARG A 30 16.92 -29.78 4.01
N GLY A 31 17.39 -30.46 2.96
CA GLY A 31 16.50 -30.91 1.87
C GLY A 31 16.92 -30.57 0.45
N LEU A 32 18.16 -30.91 0.06
CA LEU A 32 18.46 -31.16 -1.34
C LEU A 32 17.67 -32.40 -1.79
N ARG A 33 16.67 -32.27 -2.67
CA ARG A 33 16.21 -33.40 -3.48
C ARG A 33 15.77 -32.96 -4.87
N LEU A 34 16.61 -33.36 -5.81
CA LEU A 34 16.38 -33.48 -7.24
C LEU A 34 14.97 -33.95 -7.58
N ILE A 35 14.22 -33.14 -8.32
CA ILE A 35 13.37 -33.65 -9.41
C ILE A 35 13.65 -32.78 -10.63
N ARG A 36 14.38 -33.38 -11.57
CA ARG A 36 14.62 -32.89 -12.92
C ARG A 36 13.70 -33.72 -13.83
N SER A 37 12.58 -33.14 -14.23
CA SER A 37 11.70 -33.61 -15.31
C SER A 37 11.07 -32.37 -15.93
N SER A 38 11.67 -31.80 -16.98
CA SER A 38 11.14 -31.93 -18.35
C SER A 38 9.65 -31.59 -18.47
N THR A 39 9.34 -30.32 -18.68
CA THR A 39 8.57 -29.89 -19.85
C THR A 39 9.18 -28.59 -20.39
N ALA A 40 9.76 -28.67 -21.58
CA ALA A 40 9.83 -27.54 -22.49
C ALA A 40 8.44 -27.32 -23.11
N SER A 41 8.18 -26.10 -23.58
CA SER A 41 6.86 -25.51 -23.94
C SER A 41 6.11 -25.08 -22.68
N GLU A 42 5.94 -23.80 -22.38
CA GLU A 42 5.38 -22.73 -23.21
C GLU A 42 6.12 -21.41 -22.91
N SER A 43 6.60 -20.71 -23.93
CA SER A 43 5.96 -19.51 -24.49
C SER A 43 6.33 -18.22 -23.74
N GLY A 44 6.83 -17.24 -24.49
CA GLY A 44 7.34 -15.98 -23.94
C GLY A 44 6.29 -15.18 -23.16
N ALA A 45 6.81 -14.32 -22.27
CA ALA A 45 6.11 -13.34 -21.44
C ALA A 45 5.53 -13.84 -20.11
N SER A 46 6.29 -13.68 -19.02
CA SER A 46 5.74 -13.36 -17.68
C SER A 46 6.80 -12.90 -16.68
N THR A 47 7.71 -11.99 -17.06
CA THR A 47 8.47 -11.23 -16.06
C THR A 47 7.56 -10.29 -15.26
N GLY A 48 6.40 -9.89 -15.83
CA GLY A 48 5.41 -9.04 -15.15
C GLY A 48 4.59 -9.71 -14.05
N GLY A 49 4.59 -11.05 -13.92
CA GLY A 49 3.76 -11.75 -12.93
C GLY A 49 4.33 -11.75 -11.51
N ALA A 50 5.66 -11.72 -11.35
CA ALA A 50 6.30 -11.66 -10.04
C ALA A 50 6.25 -10.24 -9.44
N GLU A 51 6.40 -9.23 -10.30
CA GLU A 51 6.48 -7.82 -9.93
C GLU A 51 5.15 -7.26 -9.41
N LEU A 52 4.04 -7.96 -9.69
CA LEU A 52 2.69 -7.58 -9.29
C LEU A 52 2.09 -8.50 -8.21
N ARG A 53 2.87 -9.43 -7.62
CA ARG A 53 2.37 -10.32 -6.56
C ARG A 53 1.84 -9.57 -5.35
N TRP A 54 2.43 -8.42 -5.04
CA TRP A 54 1.99 -7.57 -3.94
C TRP A 54 0.59 -6.96 -4.19
N LEU A 55 0.14 -6.82 -5.45
CA LEU A 55 -1.24 -6.41 -5.74
C LEU A 55 -2.23 -7.51 -5.34
N GLU A 56 -1.94 -8.77 -5.64
CA GLU A 56 -2.78 -9.89 -5.21
C GLU A 56 -2.80 -10.02 -3.68
N GLU A 57 -1.71 -9.67 -3.01
CA GLU A 57 -1.67 -9.63 -1.55
C GLU A 57 -2.52 -8.49 -0.98
N ILE A 58 -2.53 -7.30 -1.59
CA ILE A 58 -3.47 -6.21 -1.27
C ILE A 58 -4.91 -6.69 -1.41
N TYR A 59 -5.25 -7.37 -2.51
CA TYR A 59 -6.61 -7.89 -2.71
C TYR A 59 -6.99 -8.96 -1.69
N SER A 60 -6.01 -9.74 -1.22
CA SER A 60 -6.22 -10.76 -0.19
C SER A 60 -6.43 -10.11 1.18
N LEU A 61 -5.63 -9.09 1.52
CA LEU A 61 -5.78 -8.30 2.75
C LEU A 61 -7.14 -7.58 2.79
N ARG A 62 -7.56 -6.99 1.67
CA ARG A 62 -8.89 -6.39 1.55
C ARG A 62 -10.00 -7.42 1.78
N GLN A 63 -9.88 -8.63 1.21
CA GLN A 63 -10.87 -9.70 1.44
C GLN A 63 -10.92 -10.15 2.90
N ALA A 64 -9.82 -10.02 3.64
CA ALA A 64 -9.76 -10.28 5.07
C ALA A 64 -10.16 -9.06 5.93
N GLU A 65 -10.70 -7.99 5.33
CA GLU A 65 -11.08 -6.72 5.99
C GLU A 65 -9.90 -6.01 6.69
N ARG A 66 -8.67 -6.26 6.22
CA ARG A 66 -7.42 -5.68 6.74
C ARG A 66 -6.97 -4.50 5.86
N THR A 67 -7.80 -3.48 5.76
CA THR A 67 -7.56 -2.33 4.85
C THR A 67 -6.32 -1.54 5.24
N ASP A 68 -6.06 -1.31 6.54
CA ASP A 68 -4.86 -0.60 6.99
C ASP A 68 -3.58 -1.34 6.58
N ASP A 69 -3.52 -2.65 6.77
CA ASP A 69 -2.37 -3.47 6.32
C ASP A 69 -2.20 -3.43 4.79
N ALA A 70 -3.31 -3.38 4.05
CA ALA A 70 -3.29 -3.27 2.59
C ALA A 70 -2.73 -1.91 2.15
N ILE A 71 -3.11 -0.83 2.85
CA ILE A 71 -2.57 0.53 2.62
C ILE A 71 -1.09 0.59 2.98
N ASP A 72 -0.67 -0.02 4.09
CA ASP A 72 0.74 -0.08 4.49
C ASP A 72 1.60 -0.83 3.47
N LEU A 73 1.12 -1.98 2.98
CA LEU A 73 1.79 -2.75 1.95
C LEU A 73 1.89 -1.95 0.64
N LEU A 74 0.80 -1.29 0.25
CA LEU A 74 0.76 -0.40 -0.91
C LEU A 74 1.78 0.72 -0.78
N PHE A 75 1.78 1.44 0.35
CA PHE A 75 2.68 2.55 0.61
C PHE A 75 4.13 2.10 0.57
N LYS A 76 4.47 1.05 1.31
CA LYS A 76 5.83 0.49 1.36
C LYS A 76 6.34 0.11 -0.03
N THR A 77 5.51 -0.59 -0.81
CA THR A 77 5.92 -1.12 -2.12
C THR A 77 6.02 -0.01 -3.16
N MET A 78 4.98 0.81 -3.31
CA MET A 78 4.98 1.89 -4.30
C MET A 78 6.03 2.95 -3.96
N ASN A 79 6.19 3.32 -2.69
CA ASN A 79 7.23 4.28 -2.29
C ASN A 79 8.63 3.73 -2.58
N ALA A 80 8.91 2.46 -2.27
CA ALA A 80 10.21 1.85 -2.60
C ALA A 80 10.50 1.86 -4.11
N THR A 81 9.50 1.55 -4.93
CA THR A 81 9.60 1.58 -6.39
C THR A 81 9.83 2.99 -6.94
N LEU A 82 9.11 3.98 -6.41
CA LEU A 82 9.29 5.39 -6.75
C LEU A 82 10.67 5.93 -6.34
N VAL A 83 11.15 5.58 -5.13
CA VAL A 83 12.49 5.96 -4.63
C VAL A 83 13.59 5.35 -5.49
N ARG A 84 13.40 4.11 -5.98
CA ARG A 84 14.31 3.47 -6.93
C ARG A 84 14.25 4.06 -8.35
N GLY A 85 13.29 4.95 -8.63
CA GLY A 85 13.07 5.53 -9.95
C GLY A 85 12.51 4.55 -10.97
N ASP A 86 11.93 3.44 -10.52
CA ASP A 86 11.39 2.40 -11.39
C ASP A 86 9.96 2.73 -11.82
N PHE A 87 9.83 3.76 -12.65
CA PHE A 87 8.51 4.21 -13.12
C PHE A 87 7.81 3.19 -14.03
N ALA A 88 8.56 2.25 -14.63
CA ALA A 88 8.00 1.18 -15.46
C ALA A 88 7.21 0.18 -14.62
N ALA A 89 7.74 -0.18 -13.45
CA ALA A 89 7.04 -1.00 -12.46
C ALA A 89 5.76 -0.31 -11.96
N CYS A 90 5.85 0.98 -11.62
CA CYS A 90 4.68 1.76 -11.22
C CYS A 90 3.62 1.83 -12.32
N GLU A 91 4.01 2.08 -13.58
CA GLU A 91 3.07 2.07 -14.72
C GLU A 91 2.40 0.71 -14.89
N SER A 92 3.14 -0.38 -14.75
CA SER A 92 2.61 -1.74 -14.85
C SER A 92 1.60 -2.01 -13.74
N ALA A 93 1.90 -1.61 -12.51
CA ALA A 93 1.00 -1.72 -11.38
C ALA A 93 -0.29 -0.90 -11.57
N LEU A 94 -0.19 0.35 -12.02
CA LEU A 94 -1.35 1.20 -12.28
C LEU A 94 -2.25 0.67 -13.39
N ARG A 95 -1.69 -0.02 -14.39
CA ARG A 95 -2.46 -0.66 -15.47
C ARG A 95 -3.12 -1.97 -15.04
N ALA A 96 -2.46 -2.71 -14.16
CA ALA A 96 -2.96 -3.99 -13.62
C ALA A 96 -3.96 -3.81 -12.47
N LEU A 97 -4.09 -2.59 -11.93
CA LEU A 97 -5.00 -2.30 -10.82
C LEU A 97 -6.46 -2.55 -11.22
N ASP A 98 -7.11 -3.46 -10.50
CA ASP A 98 -8.54 -3.74 -10.65
C ASP A 98 -9.33 -2.96 -9.59
N LEU A 99 -9.96 -1.86 -10.03
CA LEU A 99 -10.78 -0.99 -9.19
C LEU A 99 -12.00 -1.71 -8.59
N LYS A 100 -12.41 -2.86 -9.11
CA LYS A 100 -13.55 -3.61 -8.54
C LYS A 100 -13.18 -4.41 -7.30
N ARG A 101 -11.88 -4.65 -7.08
CA ARG A 101 -11.35 -5.48 -5.98
C ARG A 101 -10.84 -4.66 -4.80
N ILE A 102 -10.87 -3.33 -4.90
CA ILE A 102 -10.41 -2.41 -3.86
C ILE A 102 -11.52 -1.43 -3.47
N ASP A 103 -11.48 -0.98 -2.23
CA ASP A 103 -12.35 0.07 -1.72
C ASP A 103 -11.83 1.47 -2.07
N VAL A 104 -12.66 2.47 -1.73
CA VAL A 104 -12.37 3.88 -1.99
C VAL A 104 -11.09 4.34 -1.30
N ASP A 105 -10.81 3.87 -0.09
CA ASP A 105 -9.64 4.31 0.66
C ASP A 105 -8.34 3.85 -0.02
N LEU A 106 -8.30 2.60 -0.50
CA LEU A 106 -7.19 2.10 -1.32
C LEU A 106 -7.06 2.85 -2.66
N MET A 107 -8.16 3.18 -3.33
CA MET A 107 -8.13 3.98 -4.56
C MET A 107 -7.48 5.35 -4.33
N ILE A 108 -7.87 6.02 -3.25
CA ILE A 108 -7.33 7.32 -2.85
C ILE A 108 -5.86 7.19 -2.44
N ALA A 109 -5.49 6.13 -1.71
CA ALA A 109 -4.10 5.86 -1.35
C ALA A 109 -3.20 5.70 -2.59
N PHE A 110 -3.65 4.95 -3.60
CA PHE A 110 -2.93 4.82 -4.88
C PHE A 110 -2.67 6.17 -5.56
N LEU A 111 -3.69 7.02 -5.66
CA LEU A 111 -3.57 8.34 -6.28
C LEU A 111 -2.67 9.29 -5.48
N SER A 112 -2.67 9.16 -4.15
CA SER A 112 -1.87 9.97 -3.22
C SER A 112 -0.40 9.60 -3.29
N ILE A 113 -0.06 8.31 -3.23
CA ILE A 113 1.33 7.83 -3.28
C ILE A 113 1.97 8.13 -4.63
N THR A 114 1.20 8.06 -5.72
CA THR A 114 1.70 8.33 -7.07
C THR A 114 1.69 9.82 -7.45
N LEU A 115 1.14 10.69 -6.61
CA LEU A 115 1.12 12.14 -6.82
C LEU A 115 2.51 12.76 -7.08
N PRO A 116 3.57 12.49 -6.28
CA PRO A 116 4.91 13.05 -6.54
C PRO A 116 5.50 12.61 -7.88
N ALA A 117 5.00 11.53 -8.48
CA ALA A 117 5.46 11.01 -9.76
C ALA A 117 4.44 11.23 -10.89
N ARG A 118 3.43 12.09 -10.70
CA ARG A 118 2.34 12.28 -11.66
C ARG A 118 2.83 12.66 -13.06
N ASP A 119 3.86 13.49 -13.16
CA ASP A 119 4.40 13.98 -14.43
C ASP A 119 5.14 12.89 -15.22
N ARG A 120 5.53 11.80 -14.54
CA ARG A 120 6.22 10.64 -15.13
C ARG A 120 5.28 9.46 -15.41
N LEU A 121 4.15 9.38 -14.71
CA LEU A 121 3.20 8.28 -14.79
C LEU A 121 2.03 8.62 -15.73
N LYS A 122 2.18 8.30 -17.01
CA LYS A 122 1.17 8.56 -18.05
C LYS A 122 -0.16 7.85 -17.76
N SER A 123 -0.12 6.67 -17.15
CA SER A 123 -1.32 5.89 -16.82
C SER A 123 -2.10 6.47 -15.64
N ARG A 124 -1.48 7.36 -14.84
CA ARG A 124 -2.12 7.99 -13.68
C ARG A 124 -3.33 8.82 -14.06
N ALA A 125 -3.24 9.63 -15.12
CA ALA A 125 -4.36 10.47 -15.57
C ALA A 125 -5.59 9.63 -15.95
N GLY A 126 -5.35 8.50 -16.63
CA GLY A 126 -6.40 7.55 -16.97
C GLY A 126 -6.99 6.87 -15.73
N LEU A 127 -6.15 6.52 -14.75
CA LEU A 127 -6.62 5.94 -13.49
C LEU A 127 -7.45 6.95 -12.68
N PHE A 128 -6.99 8.19 -12.57
CA PHE A 128 -7.71 9.27 -11.90
C PHE A 128 -9.11 9.45 -12.49
N ALA A 129 -9.23 9.54 -13.82
CA ALA A 129 -10.53 9.69 -14.48
C ALA A 129 -11.47 8.49 -14.23
N LYS A 130 -10.93 7.26 -14.17
CA LYS A 130 -11.71 6.06 -13.84
C LYS A 130 -12.21 6.11 -12.40
N ILE A 131 -11.35 6.46 -11.44
CA ILE A 131 -11.69 6.58 -10.03
C ILE A 131 -12.69 7.72 -9.81
N GLU A 132 -12.46 8.89 -10.40
CA GLU A 132 -13.37 10.03 -10.34
C GLU A 132 -14.77 9.66 -10.84
N ARG A 133 -14.87 8.95 -11.96
CA ARG A 133 -16.16 8.47 -12.48
C ARG A 133 -16.82 7.46 -11.54
N LEU A 134 -16.06 6.52 -10.99
CA LEU A 134 -16.57 5.49 -10.08
C LEU A 134 -17.08 6.12 -8.77
N LEU A 135 -16.32 7.04 -8.19
CA LEU A 135 -16.73 7.75 -6.98
C LEU A 135 -17.93 8.67 -7.23
N THR A 136 -18.03 9.24 -8.44
CA THR A 136 -19.19 10.10 -8.81
C THR A 136 -20.47 9.30 -8.89
N ASP A 137 -20.39 8.05 -9.34
CA ASP A 137 -21.52 7.12 -9.40
C ASP A 137 -21.95 6.65 -8.00
N LEU A 138 -20.99 6.42 -7.10
CA LEU A 138 -21.24 5.99 -5.72
C LEU A 138 -21.78 7.11 -4.82
N ASP A 139 -21.07 8.25 -4.77
CA ASP A 139 -21.45 9.39 -3.95
C ASP A 139 -20.89 10.71 -4.54
N PRO A 140 -21.66 11.39 -5.39
CA PRO A 140 -21.22 12.61 -6.07
C PRO A 140 -20.90 13.76 -5.11
N ARG A 141 -21.43 13.73 -3.87
CA ARG A 141 -21.22 14.80 -2.88
C ARG A 141 -19.85 14.70 -2.21
N ARG A 142 -19.26 13.51 -2.15
CA ARG A 142 -17.97 13.26 -1.51
C ARG A 142 -16.79 13.32 -2.48
N VAL A 143 -17.01 13.21 -3.79
CA VAL A 143 -15.93 13.17 -4.79
C VAL A 143 -15.10 14.45 -4.81
N ALA A 144 -15.75 15.60 -4.91
CA ALA A 144 -15.08 16.88 -5.04
C ALA A 144 -14.09 17.14 -3.89
N PRO A 145 -14.47 17.01 -2.59
CA PRO A 145 -13.52 17.17 -1.50
C PRO A 145 -12.48 16.05 -1.41
N LEU A 146 -12.81 14.80 -1.78
CA LEU A 146 -11.85 13.69 -1.74
C LEU A 146 -10.76 13.81 -2.81
N LEU A 147 -11.09 14.37 -3.97
CA LEU A 147 -10.16 14.49 -5.09
C LEU A 147 -9.52 15.88 -5.23
N SER A 148 -9.96 16.88 -4.44
CA SER A 148 -9.49 18.28 -4.59
C SER A 148 -8.00 18.52 -4.32
N GLY A 149 -7.24 17.51 -3.88
CA GLY A 149 -5.78 17.57 -3.74
C GLY A 149 -5.00 16.56 -4.58
N LEU A 150 -5.68 15.77 -5.42
CA LEU A 150 -5.11 14.61 -6.11
C LEU A 150 -5.09 14.75 -7.63
N ARG A 151 -5.41 15.94 -8.16
CA ARG A 151 -5.34 16.24 -9.60
C ARG A 151 -3.88 16.40 -10.06
#